data_AF-A0A4Q3YKE0-F1
#
_entry.id   AF-A0A4Q3YKE0-F1
#
_cell.length_a   1.000
_cell.length_b   1.000
_cell.length_c   1.000
_cell.angle_alpha   90.00
_cell.angle_beta   90.00
_cell.angle_gamma   90.00
#
_symmetry.space_group_name_H-M   'P 1'
#
loop_
_entity.id
_entity.type
_entity.pdbx_description
1 polymer ?
#
loop_
_entity_poly.entity_id
_entity_poly.type
_entity_poly.pdbx_seq_one_letter_code
_entity_poly.pdbx_strand_id
1 'polypeptide(L)'
;ALMIGFRFAENFNMPYISRSITEFWRRWHISLSVWLRDYLYIPLGGNRKGVTRTYVNLFLVMLLGGLWHGANFTFILWGVWHGGILVVERLTGYDKKASTLWWSLPATFIAVVLGWVMFRAHHVGDAFNMYSGMLGFNGLAIRAETAWMVSREALTMLLVAVAITIAEPRLRHTWEPQISVGPDGAAVATTSLVKAVGLSALAILCLMRLAEQTYSPFLYFQF
;
A
#
# COMPACT_ATOMS: atom_id res chain seq x y z
N ALA A 1 -10.20 -16.12 4.04
CA ALA A 1 -8.96 -16.62 4.66
C ALA A 1 -9.20 -17.07 6.10
N LEU A 2 -9.41 -16.14 7.03
CA LEU A 2 -9.60 -16.49 8.45
C LEU A 2 -10.86 -17.33 8.69
N MET A 3 -11.95 -17.07 7.97
CA MET A 3 -13.20 -17.88 8.05
C MET A 3 -13.01 -19.35 7.62
N ILE A 4 -11.97 -19.65 6.85
CA ILE A 4 -11.63 -21.01 6.39
C ILE A 4 -10.35 -21.54 7.09
N GLY A 5 -9.92 -20.91 8.18
CA GLY A 5 -8.81 -21.36 9.03
C GLY A 5 -7.40 -20.96 8.56
N PHE A 6 -7.25 -20.24 7.45
CA PHE A 6 -5.94 -19.82 6.94
C PHE A 6 -5.53 -18.44 7.45
N ARG A 7 -4.32 -18.33 8.01
CA ARG A 7 -3.63 -17.06 8.29
C ARG A 7 -2.73 -16.72 7.12
N PHE A 8 -3.12 -15.74 6.31
CA PHE A 8 -2.25 -15.19 5.27
C PHE A 8 -1.25 -14.20 5.87
N ALA A 9 -0.12 -14.02 5.18
CA ALA A 9 0.82 -12.96 5.50
C ALA A 9 0.14 -11.59 5.38
N GLU A 10 0.42 -10.71 6.34
CA GLU A 10 -0.01 -9.32 6.29
C GLU A 10 0.56 -8.67 5.02
N ASN A 11 -0.27 -7.94 4.27
CA ASN A 11 0.15 -7.35 3.00
C ASN A 11 0.52 -5.87 3.13
N PHE A 12 -0.04 -5.16 4.12
CA PHE A 12 0.23 -3.74 4.34
C PHE A 12 0.43 -3.47 5.83
N ASN A 13 1.51 -2.79 6.19
CA ASN A 13 1.82 -2.42 7.57
C ASN A 13 2.21 -0.94 7.67
N MET A 14 1.21 -0.07 7.66
CA MET A 14 1.36 1.40 7.70
C MET A 14 2.50 1.91 6.79
N PRO A 15 2.41 1.70 5.47
CA PRO A 15 3.50 2.01 4.55
C PRO A 15 3.76 3.52 4.40
N TYR A 16 2.74 4.36 4.54
CA TYR A 16 2.88 5.82 4.34
C TYR A 16 3.60 6.56 5.47
N ILE A 17 3.89 5.90 6.59
CA ILE A 17 4.74 6.46 7.66
C ILE A 17 6.23 6.11 7.48
N SER A 18 6.58 5.41 6.39
CA SER A 18 7.96 5.08 6.06
C SER A 18 8.82 6.33 5.85
N ARG A 19 10.07 6.25 6.32
CA ARG A 19 11.08 7.30 6.18
C ARG A 19 12.05 7.05 5.02
N SER A 20 11.98 5.88 4.38
CA SER A 20 12.73 5.56 3.16
C SER A 20 11.86 4.70 2.22
N ILE A 21 12.19 4.69 0.93
CA ILE A 21 11.56 3.80 -0.05
C ILE A 21 11.89 2.34 0.24
N THR A 22 13.09 2.06 0.78
CA THR A 22 13.46 0.73 1.27
C THR A 22 12.52 0.26 2.38
N GLU A 23 12.20 1.13 3.34
CA GLU A 23 11.23 0.82 4.39
C GLU A 23 9.81 0.69 3.84
N PHE A 24 9.43 1.56 2.91
CA PHE A 24 8.12 1.53 2.26
C PHE A 24 7.83 0.17 1.61
N TRP A 25 8.77 -0.37 0.82
CA TRP A 25 8.59 -1.67 0.15
C TRP A 25 8.60 -2.87 1.10
N ARG A 26 9.09 -2.72 2.34
CA ARG A 26 8.95 -3.72 3.41
C ARG A 26 7.58 -3.70 4.07
N ARG A 27 6.80 -2.64 3.87
CA ARG A 27 5.50 -2.39 4.49
C ARG A 27 4.35 -2.35 3.47
N TRP A 28 4.65 -2.16 2.19
CA TRP A 28 3.69 -2.11 1.10
C TRP A 28 3.72 -3.41 0.30
N HIS A 29 2.53 -3.98 0.08
CA HIS A 29 2.33 -5.21 -0.70
C HIS A 29 3.32 -6.32 -0.35
N ILE A 30 3.50 -6.58 0.95
CA ILE A 30 4.52 -7.44 1.54
C ILE A 30 4.57 -8.82 0.87
N SER A 31 3.42 -9.43 0.55
CA SER A 31 3.39 -10.75 -0.08
C SER A 31 4.01 -10.74 -1.49
N LEU A 32 3.79 -9.68 -2.28
CA LEU A 32 4.39 -9.48 -3.59
C LEU A 32 5.87 -9.15 -3.45
N SER A 33 6.23 -8.27 -2.52
CA SER A 33 7.64 -7.96 -2.24
C SER A 33 8.44 -9.21 -1.85
N VAL A 34 7.85 -10.10 -1.06
CA VAL A 34 8.43 -11.42 -0.73
C VAL A 34 8.55 -12.30 -1.97
N TRP A 35 7.51 -12.39 -2.79
CA TRP A 35 7.54 -13.17 -4.03
C TRP A 35 8.63 -12.67 -4.99
N LEU A 36 8.69 -11.37 -5.25
CA LEU A 36 9.71 -10.74 -6.09
C LEU A 36 11.12 -10.98 -5.53
N ARG A 37 11.29 -10.94 -4.21
CA ARG A 37 12.57 -11.27 -3.59
C ARG A 37 12.96 -12.73 -3.85
N ASP A 38 12.05 -13.65 -3.58
CA ASP A 38 12.37 -15.08 -3.54
C ASP A 38 12.46 -15.70 -4.95
N TYR A 39 11.64 -15.24 -5.88
CA TYR A 39 11.54 -15.79 -7.23
C TYR A 39 12.23 -14.97 -8.31
N LEU A 40 12.65 -13.72 -8.02
CA LEU A 40 13.35 -12.89 -8.99
C LEU A 40 14.69 -12.39 -8.45
N TYR A 41 14.69 -11.69 -7.31
CA TYR A 41 15.90 -11.08 -6.78
C TYR A 41 16.99 -12.10 -6.40
N ILE A 42 16.64 -13.13 -5.63
CA ILE A 42 17.57 -14.17 -5.18
C ILE A 42 18.11 -14.98 -6.38
N PRO A 43 17.27 -15.46 -7.33
CA PRO A 43 17.75 -16.12 -8.55
C PRO A 43 18.68 -15.27 -9.41
N LEU A 44 18.49 -13.95 -9.48
CA LEU A 44 19.40 -13.02 -10.18
C LEU A 44 20.78 -12.85 -9.50
N GLY A 45 20.99 -13.51 -8.35
CA GLY A 45 22.23 -13.51 -7.57
C GLY A 45 22.14 -12.69 -6.28
N GLY A 46 21.01 -12.05 -6.01
CA GLY A 46 20.78 -11.23 -4.83
C GLY A 46 21.95 -10.29 -4.53
N ASN A 47 22.49 -10.38 -3.32
CA ASN A 47 23.65 -9.59 -2.86
C ASN A 47 25.01 -10.29 -3.08
N ARG A 48 25.05 -11.50 -3.69
CA ARG A 48 26.23 -12.38 -3.67
C ARG A 48 27.28 -12.03 -4.73
N LYS A 49 26.89 -11.33 -5.80
CA LYS A 49 27.75 -11.00 -6.95
C LYS A 49 28.29 -9.56 -6.90
N GLY A 50 28.49 -9.03 -5.71
CA GLY A 50 29.03 -7.69 -5.48
C GLY A 50 27.99 -6.56 -5.52
N VAL A 51 28.49 -5.36 -5.22
CA VAL A 51 27.67 -4.16 -5.00
C VAL A 51 26.98 -3.68 -6.29
N THR A 52 27.70 -3.62 -7.41
CA THR A 52 27.11 -3.22 -8.70
C THR A 52 26.00 -4.16 -9.13
N ARG A 53 26.20 -5.49 -9.00
CA ARG A 53 25.18 -6.47 -9.37
C ARG A 53 23.96 -6.40 -8.45
N THR A 54 24.16 -6.10 -7.18
CA THR A 54 23.07 -5.83 -6.23
C THR A 54 22.18 -4.69 -6.71
N TYR A 55 22.76 -3.58 -7.17
CA TYR A 55 22.00 -2.42 -7.65
C TYR A 55 21.25 -2.72 -8.95
N VAL A 56 21.91 -3.39 -9.89
CA VAL A 56 21.26 -3.84 -11.13
C VAL A 56 20.10 -4.78 -10.82
N ASN A 57 20.28 -5.74 -9.91
CA ASN A 57 19.23 -6.67 -9.52
C ASN A 57 18.04 -5.96 -8.87
N LEU A 58 18.28 -4.99 -7.96
CA LEU A 58 17.22 -4.19 -7.34
C LEU A 58 16.42 -3.41 -8.40
N PHE A 59 17.12 -2.73 -9.30
CA PHE A 59 16.48 -1.97 -10.38
C PHE A 59 15.66 -2.87 -11.30
N LEU A 60 16.23 -4.01 -11.73
CA LEU A 60 15.54 -4.96 -12.60
C LEU A 60 14.29 -5.56 -11.95
N VAL A 61 14.35 -5.88 -10.65
CA VAL A 61 13.18 -6.39 -9.92
C VAL A 61 12.04 -5.38 -9.92
N MET A 62 12.32 -4.09 -9.70
CA MET A 62 11.28 -3.06 -9.74
C MET A 62 10.76 -2.82 -11.16
N LEU A 63 11.63 -2.84 -12.16
CA LEU A 63 11.25 -2.70 -13.56
C LEU A 63 10.32 -3.85 -14.01
N LEU A 64 10.69 -5.09 -13.68
CA LEU A 64 9.89 -6.28 -13.96
C LEU A 64 8.60 -6.30 -13.12
N GLY A 65 8.64 -5.81 -11.89
CA GLY A 65 7.45 -5.60 -11.07
C GLY A 65 6.48 -4.61 -11.71
N GLY A 66 6.99 -3.52 -12.30
CA GLY A 66 6.19 -2.60 -13.11
C GLY A 66 5.55 -3.31 -14.31
N LEU A 67 6.36 -4.03 -15.11
CA LEU A 67 5.86 -4.78 -16.26
C LEU A 67 4.81 -5.84 -15.90
N TRP A 68 4.88 -6.43 -14.70
CA TRP A 68 3.86 -7.36 -14.19
C TRP A 68 2.48 -6.71 -14.02
N HIS A 69 2.42 -5.40 -13.75
CA HIS A 69 1.16 -4.66 -13.61
C HIS A 69 0.50 -4.33 -14.95
N GLY A 70 1.25 -4.28 -16.06
CA GLY A 70 0.71 -4.10 -17.40
C GLY A 70 1.74 -3.68 -18.44
N ALA A 71 1.35 -3.71 -19.72
CA ALA A 71 2.22 -3.41 -20.86
C ALA A 71 2.36 -1.91 -21.19
N ASN A 72 1.83 -1.01 -20.35
CA ASN A 72 1.88 0.43 -20.57
C ASN A 72 3.22 1.02 -20.10
N PHE A 73 3.72 2.05 -20.82
CA PHE A 73 4.92 2.80 -20.45
C PHE A 73 4.82 3.44 -19.07
N THR A 74 3.62 3.77 -18.60
CA THR A 74 3.39 4.28 -17.24
C THR A 74 3.92 3.33 -16.18
N PHE A 75 3.69 2.02 -16.32
CA PHE A 75 4.20 1.01 -15.38
C PHE A 75 5.71 0.81 -15.47
N ILE A 76 6.29 0.92 -16.67
CA ILE A 76 7.75 0.90 -16.87
C ILE A 76 8.39 2.07 -16.13
N LEU A 77 7.90 3.30 -16.35
CA LEU A 77 8.42 4.51 -15.71
C LEU A 77 8.24 4.47 -14.19
N TRP A 78 7.13 3.90 -13.71
CA TRP A 78 6.92 3.65 -12.28
C TRP A 78 7.98 2.68 -11.71
N GLY A 79 8.27 1.58 -12.42
CA GLY A 79 9.32 0.62 -12.03
C GLY A 79 10.71 1.27 -12.02
N VAL A 80 11.02 2.09 -13.03
CA VAL A 80 12.27 2.87 -13.10
C VAL A 80 12.36 3.85 -11.93
N TRP A 81 11.27 4.55 -11.60
CA TRP A 81 11.22 5.51 -10.49
C TRP A 81 11.56 4.86 -9.16
N HIS A 82 10.85 3.79 -8.78
CA HIS A 82 11.12 3.11 -7.52
C HIS A 82 12.46 2.36 -7.51
N GLY A 83 12.82 1.70 -8.62
CA GLY A 83 14.11 1.03 -8.77
C GLY A 83 15.28 1.99 -8.64
N GLY A 84 15.18 3.16 -9.28
CA GLY A 84 16.18 4.22 -9.22
C GLY A 84 16.35 4.76 -7.80
N ILE A 85 15.26 5.05 -7.10
CA ILE A 85 15.35 5.52 -5.71
C ILE A 85 15.98 4.47 -4.80
N LEU A 86 15.61 3.18 -4.92
CA LEU A 86 16.23 2.10 -4.14
C LEU A 86 17.74 2.01 -4.36
N VAL A 87 18.20 2.18 -5.61
CA VAL A 87 19.64 2.21 -5.93
C VAL A 87 20.31 3.43 -5.28
N VAL A 88 19.71 4.62 -5.37
CA VAL A 88 20.23 5.84 -4.75
C VAL A 88 20.29 5.74 -3.23
N GLU A 89 19.24 5.23 -2.58
CA GLU A 89 19.23 5.03 -1.12
C GLU A 89 20.35 4.11 -0.68
N ARG A 90 20.58 3.03 -1.44
CA ARG A 90 21.62 2.05 -1.14
C ARG A 90 23.04 2.57 -1.41
N LEU A 91 23.22 3.41 -2.42
CA LEU A 91 24.49 4.09 -2.73
C LEU A 91 24.87 5.10 -1.65
N THR A 92 23.90 5.88 -1.20
CA THR A 92 24.09 6.97 -0.22
C THR A 92 24.04 6.48 1.23
N GLY A 93 23.55 5.26 1.46
CA GLY A 93 23.23 4.74 2.79
C GLY A 93 22.09 5.49 3.47
N TYR A 94 21.24 6.17 2.68
CA TYR A 94 20.14 6.97 3.18
C TYR A 94 19.12 6.12 3.95
N ASP A 95 18.89 4.87 3.54
CA ASP A 95 18.00 3.93 4.23
C ASP A 95 18.34 3.75 5.72
N LYS A 96 19.63 3.82 6.07
CA LYS A 96 20.12 3.70 7.45
C LYS A 96 20.02 5.00 8.25
N LYS A 97 20.09 6.15 7.59
CA LYS A 97 20.08 7.49 8.22
C LYS A 97 18.68 8.10 8.27
N ALA A 98 17.78 7.63 7.42
CA ALA A 98 16.46 8.21 7.24
C ALA A 98 15.65 8.31 8.55
N SER A 99 15.84 7.38 9.49
CA SER A 99 15.16 7.38 10.78
C SER A 99 15.45 8.62 11.63
N THR A 100 16.60 9.28 11.47
CA THR A 100 16.99 10.44 12.29
C THR A 100 16.67 11.78 11.66
N LEU A 101 16.37 11.82 10.35
CA LEU A 101 16.10 13.07 9.62
C LEU A 101 14.60 13.38 9.65
N TRP A 102 14.27 14.62 10.02
CA TRP A 102 12.88 15.07 10.17
C TRP A 102 12.12 15.11 8.83
N TRP A 103 12.85 15.36 7.73
CA TRP A 103 12.27 15.48 6.39
C TRP A 103 12.09 14.13 5.67
N SER A 104 12.59 13.03 6.24
CA SER A 104 12.55 11.72 5.59
C SER A 104 11.15 11.20 5.31
N LEU A 105 10.24 11.39 6.26
CA LEU A 105 8.85 10.96 6.12
C LEU A 105 8.15 11.74 5.00
N PRO A 106 8.10 13.10 5.02
CA PRO A 106 7.45 13.83 3.94
C PRO A 106 8.14 13.61 2.58
N ALA A 107 9.47 13.49 2.53
CA ALA A 107 10.18 13.20 1.29
C ALA A 107 9.80 11.82 0.71
N THR A 108 9.75 10.78 1.55
CA THR A 108 9.33 9.44 1.13
C THR A 108 7.89 9.43 0.68
N PHE A 109 7.00 10.11 1.42
CA PHE A 109 5.59 10.23 1.06
C PHE A 109 5.42 10.89 -0.32
N ILE A 110 6.08 12.03 -0.55
CA ILE A 110 6.04 12.72 -1.84
C ILE A 110 6.60 11.80 -2.95
N ALA A 111 7.74 11.15 -2.74
CA ALA A 111 8.31 10.24 -3.72
C ALA A 111 7.36 9.09 -4.09
N VAL A 112 6.65 8.53 -3.10
CA VAL A 112 5.63 7.50 -3.33
C VAL A 112 4.43 8.05 -4.08
N VAL A 113 3.91 9.22 -3.71
CA VAL A 113 2.77 9.86 -4.40
C VAL A 113 3.10 10.18 -5.86
N LEU A 114 4.31 10.68 -6.13
CA LEU A 114 4.78 10.88 -7.50
C LEU A 114 4.79 9.55 -8.28
N GLY A 115 5.27 8.46 -7.66
CA GLY A 115 5.13 7.12 -8.26
C GLY A 115 3.67 6.78 -8.56
N TRP A 116 2.76 6.98 -7.62
CA TRP A 116 1.35 6.62 -7.79
C TRP A 116 0.62 7.38 -8.89
N VAL A 117 0.95 8.65 -9.13
CA VAL A 117 0.40 9.39 -10.26
C VAL A 117 0.77 8.70 -11.57
N MET A 118 2.04 8.34 -11.75
CA MET A 118 2.48 7.60 -12.94
C MET A 118 1.77 6.24 -13.03
N PHE A 119 1.69 5.48 -11.93
CA PHE A 119 1.04 4.16 -11.90
C PHE A 119 -0.45 4.21 -12.28
N ARG A 120 -1.18 5.23 -11.83
CA ARG A 120 -2.62 5.39 -12.05
C ARG A 120 -2.94 5.91 -13.45
N ALA A 121 -2.07 6.72 -14.05
CA ALA A 121 -2.35 7.40 -15.30
C ALA A 121 -2.60 6.43 -16.46
N HIS A 122 -3.55 6.77 -17.33
CA HIS A 122 -3.81 6.00 -18.57
C HIS A 122 -2.67 6.19 -19.57
N HIS A 123 -2.14 7.40 -19.68
CA HIS A 123 -0.97 7.71 -20.49
C HIS A 123 0.04 8.55 -19.73
N VAL A 124 1.29 8.52 -20.19
CA VAL A 124 2.37 9.33 -19.61
C VAL A 124 2.02 10.83 -19.63
N GLY A 125 1.36 11.31 -20.69
CA GLY A 125 0.89 12.69 -20.79
C GLY A 125 -0.10 13.07 -19.69
N ASP A 126 -1.01 12.16 -19.31
CA ASP A 126 -1.97 12.41 -18.22
C ASP A 126 -1.25 12.56 -16.88
N ALA A 127 -0.22 11.76 -16.63
CA ALA A 127 0.61 11.89 -15.43
C ALA A 127 1.26 13.27 -15.35
N PHE A 128 1.80 13.78 -16.46
CA PHE A 128 2.38 15.13 -16.51
C PHE A 128 1.34 16.24 -16.31
N ASN A 129 0.13 16.09 -16.85
CA ASN A 129 -0.98 17.01 -16.60
C ASN A 129 -1.42 16.99 -15.12
N MET A 130 -1.34 15.83 -14.47
CA MET A 130 -1.60 15.72 -13.03
C MET A 130 -0.49 16.39 -12.22
N TYR A 131 0.79 16.19 -12.57
CA TYR A 131 1.91 16.87 -11.90
C TYR A 131 1.84 18.39 -12.04
N SER A 132 1.48 18.90 -13.22
CA SER A 132 1.30 20.34 -13.42
C SER A 132 0.18 20.88 -12.53
N GLY A 133 -0.91 20.14 -12.38
CA GLY A 133 -1.98 20.45 -11.43
C GLY A 133 -1.51 20.45 -9.97
N MET A 134 -0.73 19.46 -9.55
CA MET A 134 -0.18 19.37 -8.19
C MET A 134 0.75 20.54 -7.84
N LEU A 135 1.46 21.10 -8.83
CA LEU A 135 2.31 22.27 -8.68
C LEU A 135 1.55 23.60 -8.82
N GLY A 136 0.24 23.55 -9.11
CA GLY A 136 -0.61 24.73 -9.25
C GLY A 136 -0.57 25.40 -10.61
N PHE A 137 0.08 24.81 -11.62
CA PHE A 137 0.15 25.38 -12.97
C PHE A 137 -1.19 25.37 -13.71
N ASN A 138 -2.16 24.57 -13.25
CA ASN A 138 -3.53 24.58 -13.76
C ASN A 138 -4.47 25.52 -12.95
N GLY A 139 -3.89 26.39 -12.12
CA GLY A 139 -4.61 27.23 -11.16
C GLY A 139 -4.80 26.56 -9.79
N LEU A 140 -4.88 27.37 -8.74
CA LEU A 140 -5.09 26.91 -7.35
C LEU A 140 -6.55 26.93 -6.91
N ALA A 141 -7.44 27.51 -7.73
CA ALA A 141 -8.86 27.57 -7.44
C ALA A 141 -9.51 26.20 -7.68
N ILE A 142 -10.38 25.77 -6.76
CA ILE A 142 -11.22 24.60 -6.98
C ILE A 142 -12.20 24.94 -8.11
N ARG A 143 -12.06 24.25 -9.23
CA ARG A 143 -12.96 24.42 -10.37
C ARG A 143 -14.35 23.92 -10.00
N ALA A 144 -15.40 24.57 -10.50
CA ALA A 144 -16.78 24.22 -10.17
C ALA A 144 -17.06 22.74 -10.44
N GLU A 145 -16.55 22.18 -11.54
CA GLU A 145 -16.73 20.78 -11.92
C GLU A 145 -16.14 19.83 -10.86
N THR A 146 -14.97 20.16 -10.31
CA THR A 146 -14.33 19.37 -9.25
C THR A 146 -15.07 19.50 -7.92
N ALA A 147 -15.59 20.70 -7.61
CA ALA A 147 -16.36 20.93 -6.40
C ALA A 147 -17.62 20.05 -6.34
N TRP A 148 -18.29 19.86 -7.47
CA TRP A 148 -19.47 18.97 -7.56
C TRP A 148 -19.14 17.48 -7.36
N MET A 149 -17.89 17.06 -7.61
CA MET A 149 -17.44 15.68 -7.36
C MET A 149 -17.16 15.42 -5.87
N VAL A 150 -16.95 16.46 -5.06
CA VAL A 150 -16.74 16.33 -3.61
C VAL A 150 -18.10 16.26 -2.92
N SER A 151 -18.64 15.04 -2.82
CA SER A 151 -19.92 14.81 -2.16
C SER A 151 -19.79 14.80 -0.62
N ARG A 152 -20.90 15.01 0.08
CA ARG A 152 -20.94 14.94 1.55
C ARG A 152 -20.59 13.53 2.04
N GLU A 153 -20.98 12.53 1.29
CA GLU A 153 -20.70 11.13 1.53
C GLU A 153 -19.19 10.86 1.39
N ALA A 154 -18.54 11.38 0.35
CA ALA A 154 -17.09 11.26 0.18
C ALA A 154 -16.33 11.91 1.35
N LEU A 155 -16.75 13.11 1.79
CA LEU A 155 -16.12 13.81 2.91
C LEU A 155 -16.31 13.07 4.24
N THR A 156 -17.51 12.55 4.50
CA THR A 156 -17.77 11.77 5.72
C THR A 156 -16.98 10.47 5.74
N MET A 157 -16.88 9.76 4.61
CA MET A 157 -16.04 8.57 4.49
C MET A 157 -14.56 8.89 4.70
N LEU A 158 -14.07 10.02 4.18
CA LEU A 158 -12.69 10.46 4.41
C LEU A 158 -12.43 10.70 5.90
N LEU A 159 -13.33 11.39 6.61
CA LEU A 159 -13.20 11.65 8.04
C LEU A 159 -13.20 10.34 8.86
N VAL A 160 -14.08 9.41 8.52
CA VAL A 160 -14.11 8.07 9.15
C VAL A 160 -12.81 7.31 8.89
N ALA A 161 -12.31 7.31 7.65
CA ALA A 161 -11.05 6.66 7.30
C ALA A 161 -9.85 7.24 8.06
N VAL A 162 -9.78 8.57 8.20
CA VAL A 162 -8.75 9.26 9.00
C VAL A 162 -8.87 8.87 10.48
N ALA A 163 -10.07 8.88 11.04
CA ALA A 163 -10.30 8.48 12.42
C ALA A 163 -9.88 7.03 12.69
N ILE A 164 -10.24 6.10 11.80
CA ILE A 164 -9.84 4.68 11.88
C ILE A 164 -8.31 4.56 11.80
N THR A 165 -7.66 5.25 10.86
CA THR A 165 -6.20 5.18 10.69
C THR A 165 -5.45 5.66 11.93
N ILE A 166 -5.98 6.66 12.64
CA ILE A 166 -5.40 7.16 13.90
C ILE A 166 -5.71 6.22 15.07
N ALA A 167 -6.89 5.61 15.10
CA ALA A 167 -7.35 4.77 16.19
C ALA A 167 -6.78 3.34 16.14
N GLU A 168 -6.65 2.75 14.94
CA GLU A 168 -6.27 1.35 14.71
C GLU A 168 -5.01 0.92 15.49
N PRO A 169 -3.89 1.67 15.46
CA PRO A 169 -2.67 1.24 16.15
C PRO A 169 -2.84 1.13 17.66
N ARG A 170 -3.72 1.97 18.24
CA ARG A 170 -4.02 1.98 19.68
C ARG A 170 -4.98 0.88 20.08
N LEU A 171 -5.85 0.48 19.15
CA LEU A 171 -6.91 -0.48 19.41
C LEU A 171 -6.52 -1.91 19.04
N ARG A 172 -5.51 -2.13 18.18
CA ARG A 172 -5.13 -3.45 17.63
C ARG A 172 -5.12 -4.57 18.66
N HIS A 173 -4.44 -4.37 19.80
CA HIS A 173 -4.31 -5.37 20.87
C HIS A 173 -5.63 -5.64 21.62
N THR A 174 -6.59 -4.73 21.55
CA THR A 174 -7.90 -4.93 22.19
C THR A 174 -8.81 -5.85 21.37
N TRP A 175 -8.51 -6.11 20.10
CA TRP A 175 -9.33 -6.93 19.21
C TRP A 175 -8.90 -8.39 19.15
N GLU A 176 -7.78 -8.75 19.77
CA GLU A 176 -7.32 -10.13 19.85
C GLU A 176 -8.18 -10.92 20.84
N PRO A 177 -8.76 -12.08 20.45
CA PRO A 177 -9.48 -12.93 21.38
C PRO A 177 -8.52 -13.45 22.44
N GLN A 178 -8.97 -13.51 23.69
CA GLN A 178 -8.18 -14.12 24.76
C GLN A 178 -8.22 -15.62 24.59
N ILE A 179 -7.07 -16.23 24.34
CA ILE A 179 -6.95 -17.68 24.19
C ILE A 179 -6.44 -18.24 25.52
N SER A 180 -7.26 -19.04 26.19
CA SER A 180 -6.84 -19.86 27.32
C SER A 180 -6.71 -21.32 26.88
N VAL A 181 -5.65 -21.99 27.33
CA VAL A 181 -5.43 -23.42 27.06
C VAL A 181 -5.68 -24.18 28.36
N GLY A 182 -6.63 -25.11 28.33
CA GLY A 182 -7.00 -25.95 29.46
C GLY A 182 -5.94 -27.01 29.78
N PRO A 183 -6.04 -27.66 30.95
CA PRO A 183 -5.12 -28.74 31.36
C PRO A 183 -5.12 -29.96 30.42
N ASP A 184 -6.21 -30.14 29.68
CA ASP A 184 -6.45 -31.16 28.65
C ASP A 184 -5.90 -30.78 27.27
N GLY A 185 -5.30 -29.59 27.14
CA GLY A 185 -4.82 -29.04 25.87
C GLY A 185 -5.89 -28.37 25.02
N ALA A 186 -7.14 -28.27 25.51
CA ALA A 186 -8.21 -27.59 24.78
C ALA A 186 -8.00 -26.06 24.80
N ALA A 187 -8.00 -25.43 23.62
CA ALA A 187 -7.92 -23.97 23.51
C ALA A 187 -9.32 -23.35 23.44
N VAL A 188 -9.63 -22.45 24.37
CA VAL A 188 -10.86 -21.66 24.38
C VAL A 188 -10.52 -20.22 24.04
N ALA A 189 -11.13 -19.70 22.98
CA ALA A 189 -11.04 -18.29 22.61
C ALA A 189 -12.25 -17.54 23.16
N THR A 190 -12.03 -16.60 24.08
CA THR A 190 -13.07 -15.74 24.64
C THR A 190 -12.99 -14.34 24.01
N THR A 191 -14.16 -13.78 23.70
CA THR A 191 -14.30 -12.41 23.20
C THR A 191 -15.49 -11.73 23.88
N SER A 192 -15.48 -10.41 23.91
CA SER A 192 -16.59 -9.64 24.47
C SER A 192 -17.84 -9.80 23.60
N LEU A 193 -18.98 -10.08 24.22
CA LEU A 193 -20.28 -10.16 23.53
C LEU A 193 -20.58 -8.87 22.75
N VAL A 194 -20.25 -7.70 23.31
CA VAL A 194 -20.43 -6.40 22.65
C VAL A 194 -19.64 -6.33 21.34
N LYS A 195 -18.40 -6.84 21.34
CA LYS A 195 -17.56 -6.89 20.13
C LYS A 195 -18.11 -7.86 19.10
N ALA A 196 -18.54 -9.04 19.53
CA ALA A 196 -19.12 -10.04 18.63
C ALA A 196 -20.40 -9.51 17.95
N VAL A 197 -21.30 -8.90 18.74
CA VAL A 197 -22.54 -8.29 18.21
C VAL A 197 -22.22 -7.12 17.29
N GLY A 198 -21.32 -6.23 17.68
CA GLY A 198 -20.92 -5.08 16.86
C GLY A 198 -20.30 -5.48 15.52
N LEU A 199 -19.40 -6.46 15.50
CA LEU A 199 -18.79 -6.98 14.27
C LEU A 199 -19.83 -7.70 13.39
N SER A 200 -20.76 -8.43 14.00
CA SER A 200 -21.84 -9.11 13.27
C SER A 200 -22.79 -8.11 12.62
N ALA A 201 -23.17 -7.05 13.34
CA ALA A 201 -23.99 -5.97 12.80
C ALA A 201 -23.27 -5.24 11.64
N LEU A 202 -21.98 -4.93 11.81
CA LEU A 202 -21.17 -4.34 10.75
C LEU A 202 -21.06 -5.26 9.53
N ALA A 203 -20.85 -6.56 9.73
CA ALA A 203 -20.80 -7.53 8.65
C ALA A 203 -22.13 -7.59 7.89
N ILE A 204 -23.26 -7.59 8.60
CA ILE A 204 -24.60 -7.54 7.97
C ILE A 204 -24.77 -6.26 7.16
N LEU A 205 -24.39 -5.10 7.70
CA LEU A 205 -24.46 -3.83 6.96
C LEU A 205 -23.59 -3.84 5.69
N CYS A 206 -22.38 -4.38 5.78
CA CYS A 206 -21.50 -4.55 4.62
C CYS A 206 -22.13 -5.49 3.57
N LEU A 207 -22.74 -6.60 3.99
CA LEU A 207 -23.42 -7.53 3.08
C LEU A 207 -24.64 -6.90 2.42
N MET A 208 -25.43 -6.11 3.16
CA MET A 208 -26.58 -5.38 2.61
C MET A 208 -26.12 -4.37 1.54
N ARG A 209 -25.04 -3.62 1.80
CA ARG A 209 -24.47 -2.70 0.82
C ARG A 209 -23.88 -3.42 -0.39
N LEU A 210 -23.24 -4.57 -0.19
CA LEU A 210 -22.72 -5.37 -1.29
C LEU A 210 -23.85 -5.93 -2.17
N ALA A 211 -24.95 -6.36 -1.56
CA ALA A 211 -26.13 -6.86 -2.27
C ALA A 211 -26.86 -5.77 -3.08
N GLU A 212 -26.74 -4.51 -2.67
CA GLU A 212 -27.27 -3.35 -3.40
C GLU A 212 -26.47 -3.06 -4.69
N GLN A 213 -25.16 -3.36 -4.71
CA GLN A 213 -24.31 -3.16 -5.88
C GLN A 213 -24.53 -4.27 -6.92
N THR A 214 -25.34 -3.97 -7.94
CA THR A 214 -25.86 -4.98 -8.86
C THR A 214 -24.84 -5.54 -9.86
N TYR A 215 -23.64 -4.97 -9.97
CA TYR A 215 -22.56 -5.51 -10.80
C TYR A 215 -21.23 -4.82 -10.48
N SER A 216 -20.25 -5.56 -9.95
CA SER A 216 -18.85 -5.13 -9.93
C SER A 216 -18.06 -6.10 -10.82
N PRO A 217 -17.78 -5.77 -12.09
CA PRO A 217 -16.95 -6.63 -12.92
C PRO A 217 -15.59 -6.79 -12.22
N PHE A 218 -15.11 -8.03 -12.19
CA PHE A 218 -13.84 -8.37 -11.54
C PHE A 218 -12.73 -7.48 -12.12
N LEU A 219 -11.90 -6.91 -11.25
CA LEU A 219 -10.94 -5.82 -11.60
C LEU A 219 -10.05 -6.13 -12.82
N TYR A 220 -9.76 -7.41 -13.06
CA TYR A 220 -8.97 -7.91 -14.19
C TYR A 220 -9.77 -8.09 -15.49
N PHE A 221 -10.96 -7.52 -15.63
CA PHE A 221 -11.68 -7.45 -16.90
C PHE A 221 -12.06 -6.01 -17.26
N GLN A 222 -11.40 -5.02 -16.65
CA GLN A 222 -11.62 -3.60 -16.90
C GLN A 222 -10.61 -2.96 -17.87
N PHE A 223 -9.97 -3.78 -18.70
CA PHE A 223 -9.09 -3.33 -19.78
C PHE A 223 -9.74 -3.54 -21.15
#